data_AF-A0A9D1FY66-F1
#
_entry.id   AF-A0A9D1FY66-F1
#
_cell.length_a   1.000
_cell.length_b   1.000
_cell.length_c   1.000
_cell.angle_alpha   90.00
_cell.angle_beta   90.00
_cell.angle_gamma   90.00
#
_symmetry.space_group_name_H-M   'P 1'
#
loop_
_entity.id
_entity.type
_entity.pdbx_description
1 polymer ?
#
loop_
_entity_poly.entity_id
_entity_poly.type
_entity_poly.pdbx_seq_one_letter_code
_entity_poly.pdbx_strand_id
1 'polypeptide(L)'
;MELKLSTEERKKLLAFLESDEDCERLPGNEFVADLYEAETPLTLNLLLNGEKVELLAAAQLLYDAELDAYYMGDPVEDVEAVTRALLRATEGNGGHERT
;
A
#
# COMPACT_ATOMS: atom_id res chain seq x y z
N MET A 1 13.17 0.29 -3.93
CA MET A 1 13.53 -1.14 -3.81
C MET A 1 12.53 -1.97 -4.61
N GLU A 2 12.95 -2.95 -5.42
CA GLU A 2 12.04 -3.73 -6.27
C GLU A 2 11.27 -4.78 -5.44
N LEU A 3 9.94 -4.79 -5.52
CA LEU A 3 9.09 -5.79 -4.88
C LEU A 3 9.08 -7.08 -5.71
N LYS A 4 9.35 -8.22 -5.07
CA LYS A 4 9.37 -9.54 -5.73
C LYS A 4 7.97 -10.13 -5.76
N LEU A 5 7.18 -9.72 -6.76
CA LEU A 5 5.80 -10.16 -6.97
C LEU A 5 5.70 -11.10 -8.18
N SER A 6 4.84 -12.12 -8.06
CA SER A 6 4.38 -12.91 -9.20
C SER A 6 3.47 -12.09 -10.12
N THR A 7 3.23 -12.60 -11.33
CA THR A 7 2.33 -11.98 -12.30
C THR A 7 0.91 -11.77 -11.74
N GLU A 8 0.39 -12.74 -10.99
CA GLU A 8 -0.96 -12.66 -10.40
C GLU A 8 -1.02 -11.65 -9.26
N GLU A 9 -0.02 -11.64 -8.37
CA GLU A 9 0.08 -10.64 -7.30
C GLU A 9 0.18 -9.23 -7.85
N ARG A 10 0.98 -9.02 -8.91
CA ARG A 10 1.06 -7.71 -9.58
C ARG A 10 -0.27 -7.28 -10.17
N LYS A 11 -1.03 -8.21 -10.77
CA LYS A 11 -2.35 -7.90 -11.35
C LYS A 11 -3.35 -7.51 -10.27
N LYS A 12 -3.37 -8.23 -9.14
CA LYS A 12 -4.21 -7.90 -7.99
C LYS A 12 -3.83 -6.55 -7.39
N LEU A 13 -2.53 -6.30 -7.23
CA LEU A 13 -2.02 -5.03 -6.75
C LEU A 13 -2.43 -3.87 -7.64
N LEU A 14 -2.30 -3.99 -8.96
CA LEU A 14 -2.73 -2.93 -9.87
C LEU A 14 -4.24 -2.67 -9.78
N ALA A 15 -5.05 -3.73 -9.67
CA ALA A 15 -6.49 -3.57 -9.49
C ALA A 15 -6.83 -2.87 -8.16
N PHE A 16 -6.15 -3.24 -7.07
CA PHE A 16 -6.27 -2.60 -5.77
C PHE A 16 -5.91 -1.10 -5.85
N LEU A 17 -4.72 -0.76 -6.34
CA LEU A 17 -4.24 0.62 -6.44
C LEU A 17 -5.14 1.53 -7.31
N GLU A 18 -5.85 0.99 -8.28
CA GLU A 18 -6.75 1.74 -9.16
C GLU A 18 -8.19 1.84 -8.63
N SER A 19 -8.57 1.04 -7.61
CA SER A 19 -9.96 0.96 -7.13
C SER A 19 -10.15 1.34 -5.66
N ASP A 20 -9.11 1.26 -4.86
CA ASP A 20 -9.15 1.59 -3.43
C ASP A 20 -9.12 3.12 -3.22
N GLU A 21 -9.96 3.61 -2.31
CA GLU A 21 -10.08 5.06 -2.05
C GLU A 21 -8.88 5.62 -1.28
N ASP A 22 -8.16 4.77 -0.54
CA ASP A 22 -6.94 5.13 0.18
C ASP A 22 -5.68 5.03 -0.71
N CYS A 23 -5.88 4.81 -2.02
CA CYS A 23 -4.84 4.83 -3.03
C CYS A 23 -4.99 6.03 -3.96
N GLU A 24 -3.92 6.82 -4.08
CA GLU A 24 -3.86 7.96 -5.00
C GLU A 24 -2.84 7.71 -6.10
N ARG A 25 -3.28 7.84 -7.36
CA ARG A 25 -2.38 7.82 -8.52
C ARG A 25 -1.75 9.18 -8.74
N LEU A 26 -0.43 9.23 -8.71
CA LEU A 26 0.38 10.40 -9.00
C LEU A 26 0.87 10.40 -10.48
N PRO A 27 1.32 11.56 -11.01
CA PRO A 27 1.96 11.63 -12.32
C PRO A 27 3.16 10.67 -12.42
N GLY A 28 3.41 10.11 -13.61
CA GLY A 28 4.59 9.25 -13.83
C GLY A 28 4.42 7.78 -13.44
N ASN A 29 3.18 7.30 -13.24
CA ASN A 29 2.88 5.95 -12.74
C ASN A 29 3.35 5.70 -11.31
N GLU A 30 3.42 6.76 -10.52
CA GLU A 30 3.60 6.70 -9.09
C GLU A 30 2.24 6.55 -8.40
N PHE A 31 2.22 5.90 -7.25
CA PHE A 31 1.05 5.70 -6.42
C PHE A 31 1.42 5.90 -4.96
N VAL A 32 0.56 6.62 -4.24
CA VAL A 32 0.56 6.59 -2.78
C VAL A 32 -0.54 5.63 -2.34
N ALA A 33 -0.24 4.75 -1.39
CA ALA A 33 -1.20 3.82 -0.83
C ALA A 33 -1.11 3.84 0.70
N ASP A 34 -2.21 4.26 1.34
CA ASP A 34 -2.34 4.22 2.79
C ASP A 34 -3.05 2.93 3.20
N LEU A 35 -2.36 2.09 3.95
CA LEU A 35 -2.82 0.78 4.39
C LEU A 35 -3.28 0.85 5.84
N TYR A 36 -4.41 1.52 6.10
CA TYR A 36 -4.93 1.72 7.46
C TYR A 36 -5.29 0.41 8.19
N GLU A 37 -5.72 -0.61 7.44
CA GLU A 37 -6.13 -1.91 7.99
C GLU A 37 -4.97 -2.89 8.21
N ALA A 38 -3.75 -2.52 7.86
CA ALA A 38 -2.59 -3.37 8.11
C ALA A 38 -2.32 -3.50 9.63
N GLU A 39 -1.76 -4.65 10.06
CA GLU A 39 -1.42 -4.89 11.47
C GLU A 39 -0.56 -3.76 12.07
N THR A 40 0.32 -3.20 11.25
CA THR A 40 0.91 -1.88 11.47
C THR A 40 0.46 -1.02 10.29
N PRO A 41 -0.31 0.06 10.50
CA PRO A 41 -0.70 0.95 9.42
C PRO A 41 0.52 1.58 8.75
N LEU A 42 0.49 1.66 7.42
CA LEU A 42 1.61 2.12 6.60
C LEU A 42 1.14 3.08 5.53
N THR A 43 1.98 4.04 5.17
CA THR A 43 1.86 4.79 3.92
C THR A 43 3.01 4.40 3.01
N LEU A 44 2.70 4.11 1.75
CA LEU A 44 3.65 3.60 0.76
C LEU A 44 3.68 4.53 -0.45
N ASN A 45 4.88 4.81 -0.96
CA ASN A 45 5.05 5.37 -2.29
C ASN A 45 5.60 4.28 -3.23
N LEU A 46 4.88 4.01 -4.31
CA LEU A 46 5.14 2.95 -5.27
C LEU A 46 5.32 3.52 -6.68
N LEU A 47 6.25 2.97 -7.44
CA LEU A 47 6.40 3.25 -8.87
C LEU A 47 6.11 1.99 -9.68
N LEU A 48 5.20 2.10 -10.64
CA LEU A 48 4.88 1.05 -11.62
C LEU A 48 5.65 1.28 -12.92
N ASN A 49 6.63 0.40 -13.19
CA ASN A 49 7.46 0.45 -14.39
C ASN A 49 7.33 -0.84 -15.21
N GLY A 50 6.28 -0.89 -16.04
CA GLY A 50 5.95 -2.07 -16.83
C GLY A 50 5.61 -3.26 -15.94
N GLU A 51 6.45 -4.29 -15.95
CA GLU A 51 6.27 -5.49 -15.13
C GLU A 51 6.83 -5.38 -13.72
N LYS A 52 7.51 -4.27 -13.40
CA LYS A 52 8.17 -4.05 -12.11
C LYS A 52 7.34 -3.12 -11.23
N VAL A 53 7.39 -3.42 -9.93
CA VAL A 53 6.87 -2.56 -8.87
C VAL A 53 8.04 -2.16 -7.99
N GLU A 54 8.28 -0.87 -7.84
CA GLU A 54 9.34 -0.35 -6.99
C GLU A 54 8.72 0.37 -5.79
N LEU A 55 9.14 -0.02 -4.58
CA LEU A 55 8.88 0.72 -3.36
C LEU A 55 9.85 1.89 -3.27
N LEU A 56 9.35 3.11 -3.43
CA LEU A 56 10.13 4.34 -3.33
C LEU A 56 10.32 4.74 -1.86
N ALA A 57 9.26 4.63 -1.06
CA ALA A 57 9.28 4.90 0.37
C ALA A 57 8.19 4.12 1.10
N ALA A 58 8.41 3.84 2.38
CA ALA A 58 7.41 3.33 3.31
C ALA A 58 7.61 4.00 4.67
N ALA A 59 6.53 4.34 5.35
CA ALA A 59 6.55 4.85 6.71
C ALA A 59 5.34 4.33 7.49
N GLN A 60 5.45 4.32 8.81
CA GLN A 60 4.32 4.04 9.69
C GLN A 60 3.27 5.14 9.58
N LEU A 61 2.01 4.75 9.71
CA LEU A 61 0.91 5.66 10.02
C LEU A 61 0.53 5.44 11.48
N LEU A 62 0.65 6.49 12.27
CA LEU A 62 0.34 6.48 13.71
C LEU A 62 -0.95 7.26 13.93
N TYR A 63 -1.87 6.68 14.70
CA TYR A 63 -3.13 7.33 15.03
C TYR A 63 -2.99 8.14 16.33
N ASP A 64 -3.34 9.42 16.26
CA ASP A 64 -3.50 10.30 17.42
C ASP A 64 -4.98 10.41 17.78
N ALA A 65 -5.36 9.85 18.93
CA ALA A 65 -6.74 9.85 19.39
C ALA A 65 -7.24 11.22 19.88
N GLU A 66 -6.35 12.14 20.26
CA GLU A 66 -6.75 13.50 20.66
C GLU A 66 -7.09 14.34 19.43
N LEU A 67 -6.34 14.14 18.34
CA LEU A 67 -6.54 14.83 17.07
C LEU A 67 -7.54 14.13 16.14
N ASP A 68 -7.92 12.89 16.46
CA ASP A 68 -8.72 12.00 15.61
C ASP A 68 -8.15 11.90 14.19
N ALA A 69 -6.82 11.73 14.10
CA ALA A 69 -6.10 11.81 12.84
C ALA A 69 -4.87 10.89 12.81
N TYR A 70 -4.50 10.46 11.60
CA TYR A 70 -3.24 9.77 11.36
C TYR A 70 -2.12 10.75 11.02
N TYR A 71 -0.89 10.42 11.43
CA TYR A 71 0.33 11.12 11.05
C TYR A 71 1.45 10.14 10.68
N MET A 72 2.41 10.61 9.88
CA MET A 72 3.55 9.82 9.46
C MET A 72 4.53 9.62 10.62
N GLY A 73 4.80 8.36 10.95
CA GLY A 73 5.79 7.93 11.93
C GLY A 73 7.14 7.64 11.30
N ASP A 74 7.87 6.67 11.86
CA ASP A 74 9.21 6.32 11.42
C ASP A 74 9.20 5.63 10.03
N PRO A 75 10.27 5.82 9.22
CA PRO A 75 10.47 5.06 7.99
C PRO A 75 10.54 3.55 8.25
N VAL A 76 9.99 2.77 7.32
CA VAL A 76 10.01 1.30 7.38
C VAL A 76 10.92 0.76 6.29
N GLU A 77 12.02 0.12 6.69
CA GLU A 77 13.04 -0.43 5.77
C GLU A 77 12.84 -1.92 5.47
N ASP A 78 12.00 -2.63 6.24
CA ASP A 78 11.71 -4.05 6.02
C ASP A 78 10.76 -4.24 4.83
N VAL A 79 11.35 -4.41 3.65
CA VAL A 79 10.62 -4.63 2.39
C VAL A 79 9.74 -5.87 2.44
N GLU A 80 10.15 -6.94 3.13
CA GLU A 80 9.34 -8.16 3.18
C GLU A 80 8.08 -7.94 4.03
N ALA A 81 8.20 -7.21 5.15
CA ALA A 81 7.05 -6.81 5.95
C ALA A 81 6.09 -5.91 5.16
N VAL A 82 6.61 -4.91 4.45
CA VAL A 82 5.82 -4.02 3.58
C VAL A 82 5.11 -4.82 2.48
N THR A 83 5.83 -5.75 1.83
CA THR A 83 5.26 -6.59 0.78
C THR A 83 4.12 -7.45 1.32
N ARG A 84 4.27 -8.06 2.49
CA ARG A 84 3.21 -8.86 3.12
C ARG A 84 1.99 -8.01 3.48
N ALA A 85 2.19 -6.81 4.02
CA ALA A 85 1.10 -5.90 4.36
C ALA A 85 0.31 -5.49 3.11
N LEU A 86 1.03 -5.10 2.05
CA LEU A 86 0.44 -4.71 0.78
C LEU A 86 -0.35 -5.85 0.14
N LEU A 87 0.21 -7.07 0.08
CA LEU A 87 -0.50 -8.22 -0.49
C LEU A 87 -1.78 -8.56 0.28
N ARG A 88 -1.77 -8.48 1.61
CA ARG A 88 -2.97 -8.68 2.43
C ARG A 88 -4.06 -7.65 2.12
N ALA A 89 -3.70 -6.39 1.91
CA ALA A 89 -4.65 -5.35 1.51
C ALA A 89 -5.33 -5.69 0.17
N THR A 90 -4.58 -6.26 -0.79
CA THR A 90 -5.17 -6.71 -2.07
C THR A 90 -6.15 -7.89 -1.93
N GLU A 91 -6.06 -8.66 -0.84
CA GLU A 91 -6.95 -9.79 -0.56
C GLU A 91 -8.23 -9.35 0.18
N GLY A 92 -8.12 -8.36 1.08
CA GLY A 92 -9.26 -7.79 1.81
C GLY A 92 -10.27 -7.08 0.90
N ASN A 93 -9.79 -6.47 -0.20
CA ASN A 93 -10.64 -5.77 -1.17
C ASN A 93 -11.40 -6.73 -2.12
N GLY A 94 -11.23 -8.05 -1.97
CA GLY A 94 -11.98 -9.07 -2.72
C GLY A 94 -13.36 -9.43 -2.14
N GLY A 95 -13.78 -8.80 -1.05
CA GLY A 95 -14.93 -9.23 -0.27
C GLY A 95 -15.69 -8.13 0.46
N HIS A 96 -15.89 -6.97 -0.17
CA HIS A 96 -16.81 -5.97 0.36
C HIS A 96 -18.27 -6.30 -0.05
N GLU A 97 -18.79 -7.45 0.40
CA GLU A 97 -20.25 -7.61 0.54
C GLU A 97 -20.67 -6.73 1.72
N ARG A 98 -21.07 -5.48 1.42
CA ARG A 98 -21.89 -4.71 2.35
C ARG A 98 -23.26 -5.36 2.39
N THR A 99 -23.54 -6.10 3.45
CA THR A 99 -24.92 -6.42 3.88
C THR A 99 -25.07 -6.18 5.36
#